data_AF-A0A520FXK5-F1
#
_entry.id   AF-A0A520FXK5-F1
#
_cell.length_a   1.000
_cell.length_b   1.000
_cell.length_c   1.000
_cell.angle_alpha   90.00
_cell.angle_beta   90.00
_cell.angle_gamma   90.00
#
_symmetry.space_group_name_H-M   'P 1'
#
loop_
_entity.id
_entity.type
_entity.pdbx_description
1 polymer ?
#
loop_
_entity_poly.entity_id
_entity_poly.type
_entity_poly.pdbx_seq_one_letter_code
_entity_poly.pdbx_strand_id
1 'polypeptide(L)'
;MVLAAAATTLVLTPAANAACRTIRFQPGASSAEIRGEAPAEGTECLRFGTGQGQTVQLSVKSPRDQVAFTTDGLVDNRDKYTFVSEKKNYDLLMHQAFKAVAPVKYVLTLSIR
;
A
#
# COMPACT_ATOMS: atom_id res chain seq x y z
N MET A 1 59.50 -1.59 -8.74
CA MET A 1 58.24 -1.56 -9.53
C MET A 1 57.17 -2.25 -8.68
N VAL A 2 56.39 -1.48 -7.91
CA VAL A 2 55.34 -2.01 -7.03
C VAL A 2 54.01 -1.52 -7.59
N LEU A 3 53.25 -2.42 -8.23
CA LEU A 3 51.87 -2.13 -8.63
C LEU A 3 50.98 -2.23 -7.39
N ALA A 4 50.43 -1.11 -6.93
CA ALA A 4 49.35 -1.09 -5.96
C ALA A 4 48.01 -1.22 -6.71
N ALA A 5 47.37 -2.38 -6.58
CA ALA A 5 46.00 -2.58 -7.07
C ALA A 5 45.01 -1.99 -6.05
N ALA A 6 44.33 -0.91 -6.43
CA ALA A 6 43.26 -0.33 -5.63
C ALA A 6 41.98 -1.16 -5.82
N ALA A 7 41.52 -1.83 -4.77
CA ALA A 7 40.27 -2.57 -4.77
C ALA A 7 39.11 -1.63 -4.37
N THR A 8 38.31 -1.20 -5.34
CA THR A 8 37.10 -0.41 -5.09
C THR A 8 36.02 -1.30 -4.50
N THR A 9 35.70 -1.11 -3.22
CA THR A 9 34.61 -1.84 -2.56
C THR A 9 33.27 -1.22 -2.95
N LEU A 10 32.51 -1.91 -3.82
CA LEU A 10 31.14 -1.53 -4.15
C LEU A 10 30.21 -1.93 -2.99
N VAL A 11 29.76 -0.95 -2.20
CA VAL A 11 28.73 -1.18 -1.18
C VAL A 11 27.37 -1.15 -1.87
N LEU A 12 26.85 -2.33 -2.21
CA LEU A 12 25.44 -2.49 -2.59
C LEU A 12 24.61 -2.37 -1.32
N THR A 13 23.99 -1.21 -1.09
CA THR A 13 22.88 -1.11 -0.14
C THR A 13 21.70 -1.88 -0.71
N PRO A 14 21.14 -2.89 -0.02
CA PRO A 14 19.88 -3.46 -0.44
C PRO A 14 18.80 -2.39 -0.30
N ALA A 15 18.25 -1.94 -1.43
CA ALA A 15 16.95 -1.28 -1.41
C ALA A 15 15.95 -2.35 -0.93
N ALA A 16 15.50 -2.24 0.31
CA ALA A 16 14.44 -3.07 0.85
C ALA A 16 13.15 -2.74 0.10
N ASN A 17 12.99 -3.34 -1.07
CA ASN A 17 11.74 -3.37 -1.80
C ASN A 17 10.86 -4.38 -1.07
N ALA A 18 10.36 -3.99 0.11
CA ALA A 18 9.46 -4.83 0.89
C ALA A 18 8.23 -5.11 0.02
N ALA A 19 8.07 -6.35 -0.40
CA ALA A 19 6.97 -6.74 -1.28
C ALA A 19 5.63 -6.38 -0.62
N CYS A 20 4.72 -5.77 -1.39
CA CYS A 20 3.40 -5.39 -0.92
C CYS A 20 2.64 -6.58 -0.32
N ARG A 21 1.95 -6.36 0.80
CA ARG A 21 1.13 -7.38 1.47
C ARG A 21 -0.10 -7.69 0.64
N THR A 22 -0.17 -8.89 0.08
CA THR A 22 -1.34 -9.33 -0.71
C THR A 22 -2.58 -9.53 0.15
N ILE A 23 -3.67 -8.85 -0.19
CA ILE A 23 -5.00 -9.06 0.35
C ILE A 23 -5.64 -10.23 -0.38
N ARG A 24 -6.17 -11.21 0.38
CA ARG A 24 -6.94 -12.33 -0.15
C ARG A 24 -8.28 -12.40 0.56
N PHE A 25 -9.34 -12.53 -0.21
CA PHE A 25 -10.67 -12.77 0.34
C PHE A 25 -10.83 -14.23 0.76
N GLN A 26 -11.66 -14.45 1.77
CA GLN A 26 -12.14 -15.80 2.07
C GLN A 26 -12.94 -16.34 0.88
N PRO A 27 -12.96 -17.66 0.64
CA PRO A 27 -13.78 -18.24 -0.41
C PRO A 27 -15.24 -17.76 -0.34
N GLY A 28 -15.76 -17.24 -1.45
CA GLY A 28 -17.13 -16.70 -1.54
C GLY A 28 -17.34 -15.28 -0.98
N ALA A 29 -16.33 -14.68 -0.34
CA ALA A 29 -16.42 -13.29 0.13
C ALA A 29 -16.10 -12.29 -0.99
N SER A 30 -16.86 -11.19 -1.03
CA SER A 30 -16.66 -10.05 -1.94
C SER A 30 -16.23 -8.78 -1.20
N SER A 31 -15.92 -8.91 0.09
CA SER A 31 -15.41 -7.83 0.93
C SER A 31 -14.55 -8.36 2.07
N ALA A 32 -13.59 -7.54 2.52
CA ALA A 32 -12.79 -7.81 3.71
C ALA A 32 -12.49 -6.53 4.49
N GLU A 33 -12.28 -6.68 5.80
CA GLU A 33 -11.64 -5.68 6.64
C GLU A 33 -10.18 -6.03 6.86
N ILE A 34 -9.30 -5.07 6.59
CA ILE A 34 -7.86 -5.19 6.73
C ILE A 34 -7.44 -4.24 7.84
N ARG A 35 -6.86 -4.78 8.91
CA ARG A 35 -6.27 -3.99 9.98
C ARG A 35 -4.79 -3.77 9.69
N GLY A 36 -4.33 -2.56 9.93
CA GLY A 36 -2.95 -2.17 9.70
C GLY A 36 -2.55 -0.94 10.49
N GLU A 37 -1.36 -0.45 10.18
CA GLU A 37 -0.74 0.68 10.85
C GLU A 37 0.02 1.51 9.82
N ALA A 38 -0.44 2.74 9.59
CA ALA A 38 0.26 3.67 8.72
C ALA A 38 1.50 4.20 9.45
N PRO A 39 2.71 4.00 8.92
CA PRO A 39 3.93 4.44 9.59
C PRO A 39 3.98 5.98 9.71
N ALA A 40 4.78 6.50 10.63
CA ALA A 40 5.01 7.94 10.76
C ALA A 40 5.64 8.55 9.50
N GLU A 41 6.50 7.78 8.84
CA GLU A 41 7.21 8.14 7.62
C GLU A 41 7.08 7.00 6.61
N GLY A 42 6.93 7.33 5.32
CA GLY A 42 6.74 6.34 4.25
C GLY A 42 5.31 5.79 4.17
N THR A 43 5.18 4.57 3.64
CA THR A 43 3.88 3.95 3.33
C THR A 43 3.86 2.46 3.66
N GLU A 44 2.75 1.94 4.15
CA GLU A 44 2.47 0.49 4.11
C GLU A 44 1.87 0.15 2.74
N CYS A 45 2.46 -0.82 2.01
CA CYS A 45 1.92 -1.25 0.73
C CYS A 45 1.01 -2.48 0.88
N LEU A 46 -0.23 -2.37 0.43
CA LEU A 46 -1.18 -3.48 0.27
C LEU A 46 -1.43 -3.73 -1.22
N ARG A 47 -1.67 -4.98 -1.60
CA ARG A 47 -1.98 -5.35 -2.98
C ARG A 47 -3.23 -6.19 -3.09
N PHE A 48 -4.14 -5.86 -3.99
CA PHE A 48 -5.30 -6.69 -4.31
C PHE A 48 -5.44 -6.88 -5.82
N GLY A 49 -6.00 -8.01 -6.23
CA GLY A 49 -6.26 -8.33 -7.64
C GLY A 49 -7.74 -8.25 -7.95
N THR A 50 -8.07 -7.85 -9.17
CA THR A 50 -9.45 -7.77 -9.67
C THR A 50 -9.56 -8.35 -11.08
N GLY A 51 -10.79 -8.71 -11.45
CA GLY A 51 -11.21 -8.89 -12.83
C GLY A 51 -11.56 -7.55 -13.49
N GLN A 52 -11.80 -7.59 -14.81
CA GLN A 52 -12.26 -6.44 -15.57
C GLN A 52 -13.76 -6.19 -15.32
N GLY A 53 -14.14 -4.92 -15.19
CA GLY A 53 -15.54 -4.48 -15.07
C GLY A 53 -16.13 -4.61 -13.67
N GLN A 54 -15.37 -5.04 -12.67
CA GLN A 54 -15.85 -5.12 -11.29
C GLN A 54 -15.89 -3.74 -10.64
N THR A 55 -16.84 -3.51 -9.75
CA THR A 55 -16.89 -2.30 -8.92
C THR A 55 -16.08 -2.53 -7.66
N VAL A 56 -14.99 -1.78 -7.53
CA VAL A 56 -14.15 -1.75 -6.32
C VAL A 56 -14.56 -0.58 -5.44
N GLN A 57 -14.73 -0.83 -4.15
CA GLN A 57 -14.99 0.18 -3.13
C GLN A 57 -13.92 0.06 -2.03
N LEU A 58 -13.23 1.16 -1.77
CA LEU A 58 -12.22 1.32 -0.74
C LEU A 58 -12.72 2.34 0.28
N SER A 59 -12.57 2.04 1.57
CA SER A 59 -12.74 3.02 2.63
C SER A 59 -11.82 2.72 3.80
N VAL A 60 -11.16 3.73 4.35
CA VAL A 60 -10.31 3.60 5.53
C VAL A 60 -10.89 4.39 6.69
N LYS A 61 -10.85 3.80 7.88
CA LYS A 61 -11.16 4.45 9.15
C LYS A 61 -9.92 4.48 10.02
N SER A 62 -9.65 5.62 10.64
CA SER A 62 -8.55 5.82 11.57
C SER A 62 -8.91 6.85 12.63
N PRO A 63 -8.22 6.90 13.78
CA PRO A 63 -8.43 7.95 14.76
C PRO A 63 -8.24 9.34 14.16
N ARG A 64 -9.27 10.19 14.24
CA ARG A 64 -9.28 11.56 13.72
C ARG A 64 -9.00 11.66 12.21
N ASP A 65 -9.31 10.61 11.45
CA ASP A 65 -9.19 10.57 9.99
C ASP A 65 -7.76 10.91 9.48
N GLN A 66 -6.75 10.48 10.23
CA GLN A 66 -5.34 10.78 9.98
C GLN A 66 -4.69 9.86 8.94
N VAL A 67 -5.35 8.78 8.52
CA VAL A 67 -4.83 7.84 7.52
C VAL A 67 -5.60 7.97 6.22
N ALA A 68 -4.85 8.04 5.13
CA ALA A 68 -5.35 8.02 3.77
C ALA A 68 -4.64 6.93 2.97
N PHE A 69 -5.12 6.69 1.76
CA PHE A 69 -4.48 5.84 0.80
C PHE A 69 -4.27 6.52 -0.55
N THR A 70 -3.27 6.01 -1.27
CA THR A 70 -2.97 6.34 -2.65
C THR A 70 -2.93 5.06 -3.48
N THR A 71 -3.51 5.10 -4.68
CA THR A 71 -3.43 4.04 -5.68
C THR A 71 -2.89 4.65 -6.96
N ASP A 72 -1.67 4.25 -7.32
CA ASP A 72 -0.94 4.81 -8.46
C ASP A 72 -1.77 4.75 -9.75
N GLY A 73 -1.85 5.89 -10.45
CA GLY A 73 -2.64 6.05 -11.67
C GLY A 73 -4.16 6.07 -11.48
N LEU A 74 -4.69 6.05 -10.25
CA LEU A 74 -6.14 6.16 -9.99
C LEU A 74 -6.50 7.31 -9.07
N VAL A 75 -5.90 7.36 -7.87
CA VAL A 75 -6.32 8.32 -6.87
C VAL A 75 -5.23 8.56 -5.82
N ASP A 76 -5.10 9.81 -5.39
CA ASP A 76 -4.13 10.21 -4.37
C ASP A 76 -4.84 10.71 -3.11
N ASN A 77 -4.28 10.36 -1.96
CA ASN A 77 -4.63 10.87 -0.63
C ASN A 77 -6.15 10.87 -0.35
N ARG A 78 -6.77 9.70 -0.39
CA ARG A 78 -8.21 9.53 -0.09
C ARG A 78 -8.47 8.65 1.11
N ASP A 79 -9.59 8.93 1.77
CA ASP A 79 -10.19 8.09 2.81
C ASP A 79 -11.23 7.11 2.24
N LYS A 80 -11.80 7.41 1.07
CA LYS A 80 -12.74 6.56 0.33
C LYS A 80 -12.62 6.75 -1.18
N TYR A 81 -12.83 5.68 -1.94
CA TYR A 81 -12.84 5.73 -3.39
C TYR A 81 -13.59 4.54 -4.00
N THR A 82 -14.31 4.79 -5.10
CA THR A 82 -15.05 3.77 -5.85
C THR A 82 -14.67 3.88 -7.32
N PHE A 83 -14.36 2.76 -7.96
CA PHE A 83 -14.02 2.73 -9.38
C PHE A 83 -14.39 1.38 -10.02
N VAL A 84 -14.46 1.38 -11.36
CA VAL A 84 -14.60 0.15 -12.15
C VAL A 84 -13.20 -0.35 -12.51
N SER A 85 -12.89 -1.60 -12.18
CA SER A 85 -11.55 -2.16 -12.31
C SER A 85 -11.23 -2.74 -13.68
N GLU A 86 -9.94 -2.85 -13.96
CA GLU A 86 -9.38 -3.67 -15.02
C GLU A 86 -8.95 -5.03 -14.45
N LYS A 87 -8.62 -5.97 -15.35
CA LYS A 87 -8.03 -7.25 -14.94
C LYS A 87 -6.54 -7.07 -14.60
N LYS A 88 -6.24 -6.58 -13.40
CA LYS A 88 -4.87 -6.38 -12.90
C LYS A 88 -4.78 -6.40 -11.38
N ASN A 89 -3.56 -6.22 -10.88
CA ASN A 89 -3.30 -5.95 -9.48
C ASN A 89 -3.24 -4.44 -9.24
N TYR A 90 -3.75 -4.00 -8.10
CA TYR A 90 -3.71 -2.63 -7.62
C TYR A 90 -2.89 -2.57 -6.35
N ASP A 91 -2.00 -1.59 -6.28
CA ASP A 91 -1.24 -1.27 -5.09
C ASP A 91 -1.92 -0.12 -4.35
N LEU A 92 -2.09 -0.30 -3.05
CA LEU A 92 -2.69 0.64 -2.14
C LEU A 92 -1.64 1.03 -1.11
N LEU A 93 -1.15 2.25 -1.24
CA LEU A 93 -0.16 2.83 -0.35
C LEU A 93 -0.91 3.51 0.79
N MET A 94 -0.88 2.90 1.97
CA MET A 94 -1.48 3.45 3.18
C MET A 94 -0.48 4.38 3.86
N HIS A 95 -0.89 5.61 4.12
CA HIS A 95 -0.02 6.63 4.70
C HIS A 95 -0.81 7.56 5.62
N GLN A 96 -0.09 8.32 6.44
CA GLN A 96 -0.72 9.39 7.20
C GLN A 96 -0.98 10.58 6.28
N ALA A 97 -2.17 11.19 6.39
CA ALA A 97 -2.58 12.35 5.61
C ALA A 97 -1.85 13.63 6.07
N PHE A 98 -1.34 13.62 7.31
CA PHE A 98 -0.60 14.72 7.91
C PHE A 98 0.68 14.17 8.54
N LYS A 99 1.68 15.05 8.70
CA LYS A 99 2.94 14.68 9.36
C LYS A 99 2.68 14.26 10.80
N ALA A 100 3.24 13.11 11.19
CA ALA A 100 3.15 12.60 12.55
C ALA A 100 4.49 12.06 13.01
N VAL A 101 4.62 11.87 14.33
CA VAL A 101 5.83 11.34 14.97
C VAL A 101 5.68 9.88 15.41
N ALA A 102 4.47 9.33 15.29
CA ALA A 102 4.15 7.97 15.65
C ALA A 102 3.23 7.35 14.58
N PRO A 103 3.28 6.02 14.39
CA PRO A 103 2.36 5.35 13.50
C PRO A 103 0.88 5.43 13.96
N VAL A 104 -0.06 5.31 13.03
CA VAL A 104 -1.49 5.37 13.29
C VAL A 104 -2.20 4.12 12.78
N LYS A 105 -2.95 3.46 13.67
CA LYS A 105 -3.75 2.28 13.32
C LYS A 105 -4.93 2.65 12.42
N TYR A 106 -5.26 1.75 11.50
CA TYR A 106 -6.42 1.90 10.64
C TYR A 106 -7.16 0.58 10.42
N VAL A 107 -8.40 0.71 9.94
CA VAL A 107 -9.19 -0.37 9.36
C VAL A 107 -9.58 0.01 7.94
N LEU A 108 -9.10 -0.75 6.97
CA LEU A 108 -9.47 -0.62 5.56
C LEU A 108 -10.57 -1.63 5.24
N THR A 109 -11.69 -1.16 4.70
CA THR A 109 -12.70 -2.01 4.07
C THR A 109 -12.49 -1.98 2.55
N LEU A 110 -12.29 -3.16 1.97
CA LEU A 110 -12.22 -3.37 0.53
C LEU A 110 -13.42 -4.24 0.11
N SER A 111 -14.18 -3.81 -0.88
CA SER A 111 -15.23 -4.61 -1.53
C SER A 111 -15.05 -4.63 -3.04
N ILE A 112 -15.32 -5.77 -3.67
CA ILE A 112 -15.22 -6.00 -5.11
C ILE A 112 -16.48 -6.74 -5.55
N ARG A 113 -17.29 -6.14 -6.43
CA ARG A 113 -18.54 -6.74 -6.94
C ARG A 113 -18.56 -6.81 -8.46
#